data_AF-A0A4R2BGH9-F1
#
_entry.id   AF-A0A4R2BGH9-F1
#
_cell.length_a   1.000
_cell.length_b   1.000
_cell.length_c   1.000
_cell.angle_alpha   90.00
_cell.angle_beta   90.00
_cell.angle_gamma   90.00
#
_symmetry.space_group_name_H-M   'P 1'
#
loop_
_entity.id
_entity.type
_entity.pdbx_description
1 polymer ?
#
loop_
_entity_poly.entity_id
_entity_poly.type
_entity_poly.pdbx_seq_one_letter_code
_entity_poly.pdbx_strand_id
1 'polypeptide(L)'
;MTRYMSTNIFGKEEYYCNTCNKDLSKKEIDQWCCIHCNDQVEIDAGLSHTIMRKLPEDVTKDDIYVFPSGEFHEIYEVGKKKGEIYYNIKGYRQHPQYSNEWVNCKYQ
;
A
#
# COMPACT_ATOMS: atom_id res chain seq x y z
N MET A 1 -17.32 13.56 -9.65
CA MET A 1 -16.95 12.47 -8.72
C MET A 1 -15.43 12.44 -8.68
N THR A 2 -14.84 12.83 -7.56
CA THR A 2 -13.38 12.85 -7.39
C THR A 2 -12.91 11.39 -7.34
N ARG A 3 -12.18 10.95 -8.37
CA ARG A 3 -11.44 9.68 -8.32
C ARG A 3 -10.37 9.84 -7.26
N TYR A 4 -10.51 9.15 -6.14
CA TYR A 4 -9.42 9.02 -5.17
C TYR A 4 -8.41 8.05 -5.77
N MET A 5 -7.19 8.53 -6.03
CA MET A 5 -6.10 7.66 -6.46
C MET A 5 -5.62 6.85 -5.27
N SER A 6 -5.43 5.56 -5.52
CA SER A 6 -5.14 4.53 -4.53
C SER A 6 -3.66 4.51 -4.15
N THR A 7 -2.80 4.92 -5.08
CA THR A 7 -1.38 5.15 -4.80
C THR A 7 -1.13 6.63 -4.55
N ASN A 8 -1.22 7.06 -3.29
CA ASN A 8 -0.66 8.35 -2.90
C ASN A 8 0.84 8.16 -2.61
N ILE A 9 1.70 8.86 -3.35
CA ILE A 9 3.12 9.00 -3.01
C ILE A 9 3.23 10.20 -2.07
N PHE A 10 3.61 9.95 -0.84
CA PHE A 10 3.80 11.00 0.16
C PHE A 10 5.08 11.78 -0.14
N GLY A 11 5.08 13.09 0.16
CA GLY A 11 6.14 14.00 -0.31
C GLY A 11 7.54 13.76 0.28
N LYS A 12 7.67 12.95 1.34
CA LYS A 12 8.94 12.70 2.05
C LYS A 12 9.14 11.20 2.30
N GLU A 13 9.06 10.40 1.25
CA GLU A 13 9.29 8.97 1.37
C GLU A 13 10.78 8.62 1.38
N GLU A 14 11.17 7.92 2.44
CA GLU A 14 12.44 7.20 2.57
C GLU A 14 12.16 5.70 2.44
N TYR A 15 13.10 4.96 1.83
CA TYR A 15 12.89 3.57 1.44
C TYR A 15 13.95 2.68 2.07
N TYR A 16 13.52 1.57 2.66
CA TYR A 16 14.39 0.64 3.36
C TYR A 16 14.09 -0.80 2.92
N CYS A 17 15.13 -1.62 2.81
CA CYS A 17 15.00 -3.05 2.62
C CYS A 17 15.38 -3.77 3.91
N ASN A 18 14.41 -4.39 4.56
CA ASN A 18 14.63 -5.12 5.80
C ASN A 18 15.54 -6.34 5.58
N THR A 19 15.30 -7.13 4.53
CA THR A 19 16.14 -8.30 4.21
C THR A 19 17.59 -7.94 3.89
N CYS A 20 17.84 -6.88 3.11
CA CYS A 20 19.20 -6.42 2.82
C CYS A 20 19.81 -5.55 3.93
N ASN A 21 19.02 -5.16 4.92
CA ASN A 21 19.37 -4.25 6.01
C ASN A 21 20.07 -2.96 5.51
N LYS A 22 19.45 -2.27 4.54
CA LYS A 22 19.98 -1.01 3.97
C LYS A 22 18.89 -0.09 3.46
N ASP A 23 19.21 1.20 3.42
CA ASP A 23 18.44 2.21 2.70
C ASP A 23 18.53 1.96 1.19
N LEU A 24 17.41 2.21 0.50
CA LEU A 24 17.29 2.08 -0.95
C LEU A 24 17.15 3.45 -1.59
N SER A 25 17.87 3.65 -2.69
CA SER A 25 17.51 4.71 -3.64
C SER A 25 16.33 4.26 -4.51
N LYS A 26 15.59 5.20 -5.10
CA LYS A 26 14.49 4.87 -6.04
C LYS A 26 14.91 3.98 -7.23
N LYS A 27 16.20 3.95 -7.58
CA LYS A 27 16.72 3.10 -8.66
C LYS A 27 16.90 1.64 -8.24
N GLU A 28 16.91 1.37 -6.94
CA GLU A 28 17.04 0.04 -6.36
C GLU A 28 15.67 -0.57 -5.99
N ILE A 29 14.60 0.05 -6.47
CA ILE A 29 13.22 -0.36 -6.23
C ILE A 29 12.58 -0.64 -7.59
N ASP A 30 12.11 -1.86 -7.77
CA ASP A 30 11.27 -2.25 -8.89
C ASP A 30 9.99 -2.87 -8.36
N GLN A 31 8.84 -2.41 -8.85
CA GLN A 31 7.52 -2.86 -8.39
C GLN A 31 7.34 -2.84 -6.85
N TRP A 32 7.93 -1.85 -6.16
CA TRP A 32 7.96 -1.75 -4.69
C TRP A 32 8.62 -2.92 -3.96
N CYS A 33 9.52 -3.60 -4.66
CA CYS A 33 10.43 -4.60 -4.13
C CYS A 33 11.88 -4.16 -4.32
N CYS A 34 12.76 -4.60 -3.43
CA CYS A 34 14.20 -4.39 -3.53
C CYS A 34 14.78 -5.21 -4.69
N ILE A 35 15.47 -4.59 -5.65
CA ILE A 35 16.02 -5.30 -6.81
C ILE A 35 17.09 -6.37 -6.46
N HIS A 36 17.63 -6.31 -5.24
CA HIS A 36 18.73 -7.19 -4.81
C HIS A 36 18.23 -8.50 -4.18
N CYS A 37 17.04 -8.49 -3.57
CA CYS A 37 16.48 -9.66 -2.88
C CYS A 37 15.00 -9.93 -3.19
N ASN A 38 14.34 -9.08 -3.96
CA ASN A 38 12.92 -9.08 -4.28
C ASN A 38 11.98 -8.98 -3.07
N ASP A 39 12.51 -8.62 -1.90
CA ASP A 39 11.69 -8.38 -0.71
C ASP A 39 10.96 -7.04 -0.79
N GLN A 40 9.80 -6.97 -0.13
CA GLN A 40 8.95 -5.78 -0.12
C GLN A 40 9.68 -4.60 0.54
N VAL A 41 9.59 -3.43 -0.08
CA VAL A 41 10.20 -2.20 0.45
C VAL A 41 9.38 -1.67 1.61
N GLU A 42 10.05 -1.40 2.72
CA GLU A 42 9.53 -0.59 3.83
C GLU A 42 9.66 0.89 3.48
N ILE A 43 8.59 1.65 3.67
CA ILE A 43 8.51 3.06 3.28
C ILE A 43 8.20 3.90 4.53
N ASP A 44 9.13 4.76 4.94
CA ASP A 44 8.84 5.83 5.88
C ASP A 44 8.30 7.04 5.11
N ALA A 45 7.03 7.34 5.31
CA ALA A 45 6.32 8.45 4.66
C ALA A 45 6.11 9.67 5.58
N GLY A 46 6.73 9.70 6.77
CA GLY A 46 6.47 10.70 7.80
C GLY A 46 5.08 10.54 8.45
N LEU A 47 4.53 9.33 8.41
CA LEU A 47 3.26 8.95 9.04
C LEU A 47 3.49 8.34 10.44
N SER A 48 2.41 7.99 11.15
CA SER A 48 2.51 7.30 12.45
C SER A 48 3.14 5.90 12.38
N HIS A 49 3.16 5.29 11.19
CA HIS A 49 3.73 3.97 10.93
C HIS A 49 4.37 3.94 9.54
N THR A 50 5.33 3.04 9.35
CA THR A 50 5.86 2.72 8.03
C THR A 50 4.83 1.95 7.21
N ILE A 51 4.94 2.08 5.89
CA ILE A 51 4.00 1.50 4.92
C ILE A 51 4.74 0.60 3.92
N MET A 52 3.99 -0.25 3.25
CA MET A 52 4.38 -0.95 2.03
C MET A 52 3.33 -0.71 0.94
N ARG A 53 3.67 -1.10 -0.28
CA ARG A 53 2.77 -1.04 -1.42
C ARG A 53 2.53 -2.41 -2.00
N LYS A 54 1.28 -2.84 -1.97
CA LYS A 54 0.84 -4.13 -2.49
C LYS A 54 0.07 -3.97 -3.80
N LEU A 55 0.12 -4.98 -4.66
CA LEU A 55 -0.84 -5.03 -5.77
C LEU A 55 -2.25 -5.19 -5.20
N PRO A 56 -3.28 -4.67 -5.89
CA PRO A 56 -4.65 -4.79 -5.44
C PRO A 56 -5.09 -6.21 -5.05
N GLU A 57 -4.64 -7.20 -5.80
CA GLU A 57 -4.91 -8.62 -5.61
C GLU A 57 -4.18 -9.26 -4.42
N ASP A 58 -3.08 -8.68 -3.97
CA ASP A 58 -2.29 -9.17 -2.84
C ASP A 58 -2.75 -8.60 -1.50
N VAL A 59 -3.67 -7.62 -1.54
CA VAL A 59 -4.30 -7.06 -0.34
C VAL A 59 -5.27 -8.07 0.26
N THR A 60 -5.11 -8.33 1.54
CA THR A 60 -5.93 -9.24 2.33
C THR A 60 -6.71 -8.50 3.41
N LYS A 61 -7.59 -9.21 4.14
CA LYS A 61 -8.29 -8.66 5.30
C LYS A 61 -7.38 -8.43 6.52
N ASP A 62 -6.19 -9.03 6.53
CA ASP A 62 -5.24 -8.91 7.64
C ASP A 62 -4.34 -7.67 7.47
N ASP A 63 -4.42 -7.03 6.29
CA ASP A 63 -3.76 -5.77 5.99
C ASP A 63 -4.51 -4.56 6.58
N ILE A 64 -3.74 -3.50 6.85
CA ILE A 64 -4.26 -2.20 7.26
C ILE A 64 -4.13 -1.24 6.09
N TYR A 65 -5.25 -0.79 5.54
CA TYR A 65 -5.32 0.16 4.43
C TYR A 65 -4.91 1.56 4.88
N VAL A 66 -4.13 2.26 4.06
CA VAL A 66 -3.72 3.65 4.33
C VAL A 66 -4.39 4.59 3.35
N PHE A 67 -5.29 5.43 3.85
CA PHE A 67 -5.94 6.44 3.02
C PHE A 67 -4.95 7.49 2.52
N PRO A 68 -5.28 8.21 1.44
CA PRO A 68 -4.49 9.35 0.97
C PRO A 68 -4.27 10.44 2.02
N SER A 69 -5.14 10.55 3.03
CA SER A 69 -4.98 11.44 4.19
C SER A 69 -3.87 11.02 5.16
N GLY A 70 -3.32 9.81 5.02
CA GLY A 70 -2.36 9.21 5.94
C GLY A 70 -2.99 8.43 7.09
N GLU A 71 -4.32 8.27 7.10
CA GLU A 71 -5.02 7.51 8.13
C GLU A 71 -4.97 5.99 7.86
N PHE A 72 -4.82 5.21 8.93
CA PHE A 72 -4.69 3.76 8.91
C PHE A 72 -6.02 3.10 9.32
N HIS A 73 -6.53 2.18 8.51
CA HIS A 73 -7.84 1.57 8.72
C HIS A 73 -7.84 0.06 8.45
N GLU A 74 -8.54 -0.68 9.30
CA GLU A 74 -8.72 -2.13 9.16
C GLU A 74 -9.60 -2.46 7.95
N ILE A 75 -9.18 -3.46 7.17
CA ILE A 75 -9.99 -4.08 6.13
C ILE A 75 -10.76 -5.23 6.77
N TYR A 76 -12.10 -5.20 6.76
CA TYR A 76 -12.87 -6.32 7.33
C TYR A 76 -13.17 -7.40 6.28
N GLU A 77 -13.25 -7.02 4.99
CA GLU A 77 -13.50 -7.94 3.89
C GLU A 77 -12.92 -7.38 2.59
N VAL A 78 -12.18 -8.22 1.87
CA VAL A 78 -11.79 -7.99 0.47
C VAL A 78 -12.73 -8.82 -0.40
N GLY A 79 -13.30 -8.22 -1.43
CA GLY A 79 -14.07 -8.99 -2.39
C GLY A 79 -13.87 -8.54 -3.82
N LYS A 80 -14.45 -9.32 -4.73
CA LYS A 80 -14.27 -9.16 -6.17
C LYS A 80 -15.61 -9.25 -6.89
N LYS A 81 -15.93 -8.23 -7.70
CA LYS A 81 -17.19 -8.19 -8.46
C LYS A 81 -16.91 -7.66 -9.87
N LYS A 82 -17.30 -8.45 -10.88
CA LYS A 82 -17.14 -8.11 -12.31
C LYS A 82 -15.69 -7.71 -12.69
N GLY A 83 -14.70 -8.31 -12.05
CA GLY A 83 -13.28 -8.01 -12.30
C GLY A 83 -12.71 -6.86 -11.47
N GLU A 84 -13.54 -6.12 -10.74
CA GLU A 84 -13.11 -5.05 -9.83
C GLU A 84 -12.92 -5.61 -8.42
N ILE A 85 -11.85 -5.16 -7.75
CA ILE A 85 -11.59 -5.47 -6.34
C ILE A 85 -12.22 -4.38 -5.49
N TYR A 86 -12.78 -4.75 -4.34
CA TYR A 86 -13.29 -3.80 -3.36
C TYR A 86 -12.78 -4.14 -1.97
N TYR A 87 -12.42 -3.10 -1.25
CA TYR A 87 -12.02 -3.17 0.15
C TYR A 87 -13.16 -2.64 1.00
N ASN A 88 -13.75 -3.49 1.83
CA ASN A 88 -14.69 -3.03 2.83
C ASN A 88 -13.92 -2.64 4.09
N ILE A 89 -13.82 -1.33 4.30
CA ILE A 89 -13.02 -0.73 5.36
C ILE A 89 -13.90 -0.46 6.57
N LYS A 90 -13.44 -0.83 7.76
CA LYS A 90 -14.21 -0.70 9.00
C LYS A 90 -14.53 0.76 9.31
N GLY A 91 -15.81 1.07 9.50
CA GLY A 91 -16.28 2.45 9.74
C GLY A 91 -16.51 3.27 8.47
N TYR A 92 -16.20 2.70 7.29
CA TYR A 92 -16.38 3.35 5.99
C TYR A 92 -17.25 2.48 5.08
N ARG A 93 -17.69 3.07 3.97
CA ARG A 93 -18.38 2.33 2.90
C ARG A 93 -17.36 1.49 2.12
N GLN A 94 -17.88 0.58 1.30
CA GLN A 94 -17.10 -0.16 0.30
C GLN A 94 -16.23 0.80 -0.52
N HIS A 95 -14.91 0.57 -0.49
CA HIS A 95 -13.93 1.33 -1.25
C HIS A 95 -13.55 0.53 -2.51
N PRO A 96 -14.08 0.92 -3.68
CA PRO A 96 -13.76 0.25 -4.93
C PRO A 96 -12.33 0.58 -5.39
N GLN A 97 -11.57 -0.45 -5.74
CA GLN A 97 -10.23 -0.36 -6.31
C GLN A 97 -10.34 -0.46 -7.83
N TYR A 98 -10.29 0.71 -8.49
CA TYR A 98 -10.61 0.83 -9.92
C TYR A 98 -9.42 0.67 -10.86
N SER A 99 -8.23 0.42 -10.32
CA SER A 99 -6.99 0.42 -11.08
C SER A 99 -6.02 -0.61 -10.53
N ASN A 100 -5.13 -1.08 -11.42
CA ASN A 100 -3.88 -1.79 -11.07
C ASN A 100 -2.88 -0.87 -10.34
N GLU A 101 -3.39 0.15 -9.66
CA GLU A 101 -2.61 1.05 -8.83
C GLU A 101 -2.27 0.34 -7.54
N TRP A 102 -1.03 0.53 -7.10
CA TRP A 102 -0.54 0.02 -5.84
C TRP A 102 -1.34 0.57 -4.67
N VAL A 103 -1.61 -0.29 -3.70
CA VAL A 103 -2.36 0.05 -2.49
C VAL A 103 -1.37 0.27 -1.35
N ASN A 104 -1.45 1.43 -0.71
CA ASN A 104 -0.67 1.68 0.50
C ASN A 104 -1.26 0.87 1.67
N CYS A 105 -0.44 0.01 2.26
CA CYS A 105 -0.77 -0.79 3.44
C CYS A 105 0.25 -0.51 4.55
N LYS A 106 -0.12 -0.69 5.82
CA LYS A 106 0.86 -0.69 6.91
C LYS A 106 1.90 -1.79 6.70
N TYR A 107 3.19 -1.50 6.91
CA TYR A 107 4.25 -2.51 6.92
C TYR A 107 4.06 -3.46 8.13
N GLN A 108 4.22 -4.78 7.92
CA GLN A 108 4.01 -5.84 8.93
C GLN A 108 5.13 -6.87 8.88
#